data_AF-A0A840C158-F1
#
_entry.id   AF-A0A840C158-F1
#
_cell.length_a   1.000
_cell.length_b   1.000
_cell.length_c   1.000
_cell.angle_alpha   90.00
_cell.angle_beta   90.00
_cell.angle_gamma   90.00
#
_symmetry.space_group_name_H-M   'P 1'
#
loop_
_entity.id
_entity.type
_entity.pdbx_description
1 polymer ?
#
loop_
_entity_poly.entity_id
_entity_poly.type
_entity_poly.pdbx_seq_one_letter_code
_entity_poly.pdbx_strand_id
1 'polypeptide(L)'
;MSVTITKDTVAEVLKQVRELTHKEVLVGIPDANAGRKPDEGESVPISNAEIGYLMEFGSPAANIPARAHLVPGVEDALDPITKRLRAGAKAAIDGKPRAADQAMHAVGLTAQASVQRKITDGPFEPLSPKTLAKRRARGRTGEKPLIDTGQYRRAITYVIRPKGK
;
A
#
# COMPACT_ATOMS: atom_id res chain seq x y z
N MET A 1 -22.02 49.65 -1.71
CA MET A 1 -22.75 48.36 -1.60
C MET A 1 -22.20 47.62 -0.38
N SER A 2 -23.02 47.46 0.66
CA SER A 2 -22.64 46.74 1.88
C SER A 2 -22.83 45.25 1.68
N VAL A 3 -21.75 44.47 1.78
CA VAL A 3 -21.82 43.01 1.73
C VAL A 3 -22.19 42.52 3.12
N THR A 4 -23.41 42.00 3.28
CA THR A 4 -23.89 41.46 4.55
C THR A 4 -23.48 40.00 4.65
N ILE A 5 -22.54 39.68 5.55
CA ILE A 5 -22.12 38.30 5.81
C ILE A 5 -23.29 37.55 6.44
N THR A 6 -23.85 36.59 5.71
CA THR A 6 -25.05 35.83 6.11
C THR A 6 -24.69 34.56 6.90
N LYS A 7 -23.50 33.99 6.66
CA LYS A 7 -22.87 32.91 7.44
C LYS A 7 -21.35 33.01 7.31
N ASP A 8 -20.64 33.07 8.43
CA ASP A 8 -19.18 32.96 8.48
C ASP A 8 -18.78 31.52 8.84
N THR A 9 -18.19 30.81 7.88
CA THR A 9 -17.66 29.46 8.04
C THR A 9 -16.16 29.39 7.79
N VAL A 10 -15.47 30.54 7.69
CA VAL A 10 -14.06 30.60 7.28
C VAL A 10 -13.17 29.87 8.29
N ALA A 11 -13.43 30.04 9.58
CA ALA A 11 -12.68 29.37 10.65
C ALA A 11 -12.83 27.83 10.59
N GLU A 12 -14.03 27.34 10.25
CA GLU A 12 -14.33 25.91 10.18
C GLU A 12 -13.71 25.27 8.93
N VAL A 13 -13.79 25.93 7.78
CA VAL A 13 -13.12 25.50 6.55
C VAL A 13 -11.60 25.48 6.74
N LEU A 14 -11.01 26.50 7.35
CA LEU A 14 -9.57 26.53 7.64
C LEU A 14 -9.14 25.39 8.58
N LYS A 15 -9.95 25.07 9.59
CA LYS A 15 -9.69 23.93 10.48
C LYS A 15 -9.75 22.60 9.72
N GLN A 16 -10.77 22.40 8.88
CA GLN A 16 -10.93 21.18 8.08
C GLN A 16 -9.79 21.01 7.05
N VAL A 17 -9.36 22.10 6.40
CA VAL A 17 -8.21 22.08 5.49
C VAL A 17 -6.93 21.73 6.25
N ARG A 18 -6.69 22.30 7.44
CA ARG A 18 -5.54 21.94 8.27
C ARG A 18 -5.57 20.46 8.67
N GLU A 19 -6.69 19.96 9.18
CA GLU A 19 -6.85 18.55 9.55
C GLU A 19 -6.61 17.61 8.36
N LEU A 20 -7.04 17.99 7.15
CA LEU A 20 -6.75 17.28 5.91
C LEU A 20 -5.24 17.25 5.60
N THR A 21 -4.53 18.38 5.74
CA THR A 21 -3.09 18.44 5.46
C THR A 21 -2.23 17.68 6.48
N HIS A 22 -2.78 17.43 7.68
CA HIS A 22 -2.10 16.73 8.75
C HIS A 22 -2.28 15.21 8.70
N LYS A 23 -2.96 14.64 7.71
CA LYS A 23 -3.08 13.18 7.56
C LYS A 23 -2.47 12.73 6.24
N GLU A 24 -1.82 11.57 6.25
CA GLU A 24 -1.28 10.92 5.07
C GLU A 24 -1.65 9.43 5.04
N VAL A 25 -1.81 8.90 3.83
CA VAL A 25 -2.10 7.49 3.58
C VAL A 25 -0.78 6.82 3.20
N LEU A 26 -0.32 5.92 4.04
CA LEU A 26 0.89 5.13 3.80
C LEU A 26 0.48 3.72 3.37
N VAL A 27 1.17 3.17 2.37
CA VAL A 27 0.90 1.86 1.78
C VAL A 27 2.15 1.00 1.89
N GLY A 28 2.02 -0.22 2.39
CA GLY A 28 3.14 -1.12 2.58
C GLY A 28 2.83 -2.22 3.58
N ILE A 29 3.83 -2.68 4.31
CA ILE A 29 3.68 -3.70 5.34
C ILE A 29 3.93 -3.01 6.68
N PRO A 30 2.88 -2.67 7.45
CA PRO A 30 3.06 -2.03 8.74
C PRO A 30 3.78 -2.98 9.70
N ASP A 31 4.70 -2.44 10.49
CA ASP A 31 5.52 -3.20 11.46
C ASP A 31 4.65 -4.03 12.43
N ALA A 32 3.49 -3.51 12.83
CA ALA A 32 2.52 -4.20 13.66
C ALA A 32 1.95 -5.51 13.04
N ASN A 33 2.04 -5.67 11.72
CA ASN A 33 1.61 -6.86 10.96
C ASN A 33 2.78 -7.56 10.26
N ALA A 34 4.03 -7.20 10.60
CA ALA A 34 5.22 -7.75 9.95
C ALA A 34 5.53 -9.19 10.38
N GLY A 35 4.95 -9.66 11.50
CA GLY A 35 5.08 -11.04 11.99
C GLY A 35 4.56 -12.06 10.97
N ARG A 36 5.42 -13.02 10.61
CA ARG A 36 5.11 -14.13 9.70
C ARG A 36 5.00 -15.44 10.50
N LYS A 37 4.04 -16.30 10.13
CA LYS A 37 4.04 -17.67 10.63
C LYS A 37 5.25 -18.39 10.01
N PRO A 38 6.12 -19.04 10.80
CA PRO A 38 7.23 -19.81 10.24
C PRO A 38 6.69 -20.83 9.23
N ASP A 39 7.31 -20.91 8.05
CA ASP A 39 7.10 -22.07 7.18
C ASP A 39 7.83 -23.28 7.79
N GLU A 40 7.40 -24.51 7.46
CA GLU A 40 8.02 -25.73 7.99
C GLU A 40 9.55 -25.75 7.73
N GLY A 41 10.32 -25.69 8.82
CA GLY A 41 11.79 -25.75 8.81
C GLY A 41 12.52 -24.41 9.02
N GLU A 42 11.81 -23.30 9.29
CA GLU A 42 12.42 -21.98 9.51
C GLU A 42 12.49 -21.64 11.01
N SER A 43 13.72 -21.49 11.56
CA SER A 43 13.95 -21.24 13.00
C SER A 43 13.81 -19.77 13.41
N VAL A 44 13.95 -18.82 12.47
CA VAL A 44 13.68 -17.39 12.67
C VAL A 44 12.94 -16.89 11.43
N PRO A 45 11.64 -16.60 11.52
CA PRO A 45 10.89 -16.10 10.37
C PRO A 45 11.33 -14.67 10.05
N ILE A 46 11.90 -14.47 8.87
CA ILE A 46 12.10 -13.13 8.31
C ILE A 46 10.71 -12.47 8.21
N SER A 47 10.62 -11.23 8.65
CA SER A 47 9.35 -10.49 8.63
C SER A 47 8.89 -10.22 7.20
N ASN A 48 7.59 -10.08 6.98
CA ASN A 48 7.08 -9.74 5.66
C ASN A 48 7.62 -8.39 5.17
N ALA A 49 7.90 -7.46 6.09
CA ALA A 49 8.50 -6.17 5.76
C ALA A 49 9.92 -6.31 5.19
N GLU A 50 10.76 -7.13 5.83
CA GLU A 50 12.11 -7.44 5.34
C GLU A 50 12.09 -8.18 4.00
N ILE A 51 11.17 -9.14 3.83
CA ILE A 51 10.95 -9.80 2.54
C ILE A 51 10.59 -8.77 1.47
N GLY A 52 9.72 -7.81 1.80
CA GLY A 52 9.31 -6.78 0.86
C GLY A 52 10.43 -5.85 0.46
N TYR A 53 11.26 -5.42 1.42
CA TYR A 53 12.46 -4.63 1.13
C TYR A 53 13.44 -5.39 0.24
N LEU A 54 13.76 -6.63 0.59
CA LEU A 54 14.65 -7.49 -0.18
C LEU A 54 14.14 -7.73 -1.60
N MET A 55 12.84 -7.87 -1.77
CA MET A 55 12.24 -8.10 -3.09
C MET A 55 12.10 -6.81 -3.90
N GLU A 56 11.89 -5.66 -3.28
CA GLU A 56 11.82 -4.38 -4.01
C GLU A 56 13.18 -4.03 -4.62
N PHE A 57 14.27 -4.17 -3.84
CA PHE A 57 15.62 -3.76 -4.25
C PHE A 57 16.48 -4.91 -4.79
N GLY A 58 16.08 -6.16 -4.54
CA GLY A 58 16.91 -7.32 -4.81
C GLY A 58 18.08 -7.45 -3.83
N SER A 59 18.89 -8.49 -4.02
CA SER A 59 20.17 -8.65 -3.33
C SER A 59 21.18 -9.32 -4.24
N PRO A 60 22.19 -8.59 -4.74
CA PRO A 60 23.29 -9.16 -5.51
C PRO A 60 24.04 -10.23 -4.71
N ALA A 61 24.24 -10.02 -3.41
CA ALA A 61 24.95 -10.97 -2.54
C ALA A 61 24.24 -12.33 -2.43
N ALA A 62 22.91 -12.35 -2.56
CA ALA A 62 22.10 -13.56 -2.52
C ALA A 62 21.67 -14.06 -3.92
N ASN A 63 22.13 -13.40 -5.00
CA ASN A 63 21.66 -13.64 -6.38
C ASN A 63 20.12 -13.56 -6.51
N ILE A 64 19.50 -12.59 -5.84
CA ILE A 64 18.06 -12.35 -5.91
C ILE A 64 17.83 -11.11 -6.78
N PRO A 65 17.16 -11.24 -7.95
CA PRO A 65 16.84 -10.09 -8.78
C PRO A 65 15.77 -9.21 -8.11
N ALA A 66 15.85 -7.91 -8.37
CA ALA A 66 14.86 -6.94 -7.92
C ALA A 66 13.50 -7.20 -8.59
N ARG A 67 12.45 -7.16 -7.79
CA ARG A 67 11.04 -7.34 -8.17
C ARG A 67 10.23 -6.18 -7.60
N ALA A 68 10.53 -4.97 -8.08
CA ALA A 68 9.87 -3.75 -7.67
C ALA A 68 8.36 -3.81 -7.94
N HIS A 69 7.55 -3.64 -6.90
CA HIS A 69 6.11 -3.83 -6.92
C HIS A 69 5.37 -2.80 -6.07
N LEU A 70 6.02 -2.23 -5.06
CA LEU A 70 5.38 -1.28 -4.15
C LEU A 70 5.25 0.08 -4.81
N VAL A 71 6.35 0.69 -5.26
CA VAL A 71 6.32 1.99 -5.95
C VAL A 71 5.54 1.91 -7.27
N PRO A 72 5.85 0.96 -8.17
CA PRO A 72 5.12 0.85 -9.44
C PRO A 72 3.63 0.52 -9.24
N GLY A 73 3.29 -0.23 -8.20
CA GLY A 73 1.90 -0.56 -7.89
C GLY A 73 1.09 0.66 -7.45
N VAL A 74 1.68 1.60 -6.72
CA VAL A 74 1.02 2.87 -6.37
C VAL A 74 0.94 3.80 -7.58
N GLU A 75 1.99 3.85 -8.40
CA GLU A 75 2.03 4.64 -9.63
C GLU A 75 0.90 4.28 -10.60
N ASP A 76 0.66 2.98 -10.82
CA ASP A 76 -0.43 2.48 -11.66
C ASP A 76 -1.83 2.94 -11.19
N ALA A 77 -1.97 3.30 -9.90
CA ALA A 77 -3.22 3.77 -9.31
C ALA A 77 -3.28 5.29 -9.08
N LEU A 78 -2.29 6.07 -9.53
CA LEU A 78 -2.26 7.53 -9.29
C LEU A 78 -3.48 8.26 -9.83
N ASP A 79 -3.97 7.88 -11.01
CA ASP A 79 -5.15 8.48 -11.63
C ASP A 79 -6.41 8.33 -10.76
N PRO A 80 -6.85 7.10 -10.40
CA PRO A 80 -8.00 6.93 -9.54
C PRO A 80 -7.79 7.50 -8.12
N ILE A 81 -6.56 7.47 -7.60
CA ILE A 81 -6.21 8.07 -6.30
C ILE A 81 -6.41 9.58 -6.33
N THR A 82 -5.84 10.27 -7.31
CA THR A 82 -5.94 11.72 -7.48
C THR A 82 -7.38 12.17 -7.63
N LYS A 83 -8.18 11.44 -8.42
CA LYS A 83 -9.61 11.72 -8.61
C LYS A 83 -10.38 11.61 -7.29
N ARG A 84 -10.14 10.56 -6.51
CA ARG A 84 -10.80 10.34 -5.22
C ARG A 84 -10.38 11.36 -4.15
N LEU A 85 -9.09 11.66 -4.07
CA LEU A 85 -8.58 12.69 -3.16
C LEU A 85 -9.16 14.07 -3.49
N ARG A 86 -9.21 14.45 -4.77
CA ARG A 86 -9.81 15.72 -5.19
C ARG A 86 -11.29 15.81 -4.80
N ALA A 87 -12.06 14.75 -5.02
CA ALA A 87 -13.46 14.69 -4.66
C ALA A 87 -13.68 14.79 -3.14
N GLY A 88 -12.87 14.07 -2.36
CA GLY A 88 -12.90 14.13 -0.89
C GLY A 88 -12.54 15.50 -0.35
N ALA A 89 -11.49 16.11 -0.90
CA ALA A 89 -11.06 17.46 -0.52
C ALA A 89 -12.14 18.51 -0.82
N LYS A 90 -12.78 18.45 -2.00
CA LYS A 90 -13.89 19.34 -2.34
C LYS A 90 -15.06 19.18 -1.37
N ALA A 91 -15.47 17.94 -1.10
CA ALA A 91 -16.57 17.65 -0.17
C ALA A 91 -16.27 18.10 1.27
N ALA A 92 -15.00 18.00 1.70
CA ALA A 92 -14.58 18.51 2.99
C ALA A 92 -14.70 20.03 3.06
N ILE A 93 -14.24 20.77 2.04
CA ILE A 93 -14.39 22.23 1.94
C ILE A 93 -15.86 22.65 1.92
N ASP A 94 -16.75 21.84 1.34
CA ASP A 94 -18.20 22.05 1.34
C ASP A 94 -18.85 21.77 2.72
N GLY A 95 -18.06 21.60 3.79
CA GLY A 95 -18.54 21.40 5.16
C GLY A 95 -18.89 19.96 5.50
N LYS A 96 -18.36 18.97 4.77
CA LYS A 96 -18.55 17.54 5.06
C LYS A 96 -17.24 16.92 5.58
N PRO A 97 -16.87 17.12 6.86
CA PRO A 97 -15.59 16.68 7.40
C PRO A 97 -15.38 15.16 7.31
N ARG A 98 -16.45 14.36 7.37
CA ARG A 98 -16.37 12.90 7.20
C ARG A 98 -15.98 12.45 5.79
N ALA A 99 -16.22 13.29 4.77
CA ALA A 99 -15.93 12.95 3.37
C ALA A 99 -14.41 12.88 3.10
N ALA A 100 -13.62 13.68 3.82
CA ALA A 100 -12.16 13.64 3.79
C ALA A 100 -11.63 12.26 4.24
N ASP A 101 -12.03 11.83 5.43
CA ASP A 101 -11.59 10.57 6.01
C ASP A 101 -12.04 9.37 5.15
N GLN A 102 -13.28 9.39 4.66
CA GLN A 102 -13.80 8.37 3.74
C GLN A 102 -12.98 8.29 2.45
N ALA A 103 -12.61 9.45 1.88
CA ALA A 103 -11.78 9.49 0.68
C ALA A 103 -10.37 8.94 0.93
N MET A 104 -9.75 9.24 2.08
CA MET A 104 -8.44 8.70 2.46
C MET A 104 -8.47 7.17 2.61
N HIS A 105 -9.51 6.62 3.28
CA HIS A 105 -9.69 5.17 3.37
C HIS A 105 -9.92 4.53 1.98
N ALA A 106 -10.74 5.13 1.13
CA ALA A 106 -10.98 4.64 -0.22
C ALA A 106 -9.71 4.65 -1.09
N VAL A 107 -8.87 5.67 -0.92
CA VAL A 107 -7.56 5.79 -1.56
C VAL A 107 -6.62 4.71 -1.07
N GLY A 108 -6.53 4.48 0.25
CA GLY A 108 -5.72 3.41 0.83
C GLY A 108 -6.14 2.03 0.34
N LEU A 109 -7.45 1.76 0.27
CA LEU A 109 -8.00 0.53 -0.31
C LEU A 109 -7.63 0.35 -1.79
N THR A 110 -7.66 1.44 -2.56
CA THR A 110 -7.30 1.41 -3.99
C THR A 110 -5.80 1.12 -4.16
N ALA A 111 -4.97 1.82 -3.38
CA ALA A 111 -3.52 1.70 -3.47
C ALA A 111 -3.03 0.31 -3.01
N GLN A 112 -3.52 -0.20 -1.88
CA GLN A 112 -3.17 -1.57 -1.45
C GLN A 112 -3.57 -2.61 -2.51
N ALA A 113 -4.75 -2.47 -3.12
CA ALA A 113 -5.24 -3.42 -4.11
C ALA A 113 -4.39 -3.37 -5.39
N SER A 114 -3.94 -2.17 -5.77
CA SER A 114 -3.04 -2.00 -6.91
C SER A 114 -1.68 -2.65 -6.66
N VAL A 115 -1.07 -2.46 -5.49
CA VAL A 115 0.18 -3.14 -5.12
C VAL A 115 0.00 -4.66 -5.07
N GLN A 116 -1.08 -5.16 -4.46
CA GLN A 116 -1.39 -6.59 -4.44
C GLN A 116 -1.58 -7.18 -5.85
N ARG A 117 -2.17 -6.41 -6.77
CA ARG A 117 -2.30 -6.78 -8.19
C ARG A 117 -0.94 -6.78 -8.87
N LYS A 118 -0.09 -5.77 -8.62
CA LYS A 118 1.28 -5.72 -9.17
C LYS A 118 2.12 -6.91 -8.71
N ILE A 119 1.97 -7.36 -7.47
CA ILE A 119 2.60 -8.61 -6.98
C ILE A 119 2.12 -9.84 -7.78
N THR A 120 0.88 -9.82 -8.27
CA THR A 120 0.27 -10.95 -8.96
C THR A 120 0.54 -10.96 -10.47
N ASP A 121 0.56 -9.80 -11.10
CA ASP A 121 0.59 -9.64 -12.56
C ASP A 121 1.76 -8.77 -13.05
N GLY A 122 2.67 -8.38 -12.15
CA GLY A 122 3.85 -7.57 -12.48
C GLY A 122 4.82 -8.32 -13.38
N PRO A 123 5.60 -7.59 -14.20
CA PRO A 123 6.60 -8.17 -15.11
C PRO A 123 7.85 -8.58 -14.33
N PHE A 124 7.74 -9.60 -13.48
CA PHE A 124 8.86 -10.11 -12.69
C PHE A 124 9.64 -11.16 -13.47
N GLU A 125 10.95 -11.18 -13.25
CA GLU A 125 11.80 -12.26 -13.77
C GLU A 125 11.31 -13.62 -13.25
N PRO A 126 11.12 -14.61 -14.14
CA PRO A 126 10.68 -15.95 -13.77
C PRO A 126 11.54 -16.59 -12.67
N LEU A 127 10.93 -17.50 -11.92
CA LEU A 127 11.66 -18.27 -10.91
C LEU A 127 12.63 -19.25 -11.59
N SER A 128 13.80 -19.45 -10.98
CA SER A 128 14.75 -20.43 -11.47
C SER A 128 14.18 -21.85 -11.43
N PRO A 129 14.59 -22.76 -12.34
CA PRO A 129 14.11 -24.14 -12.38
C PRO A 129 14.31 -24.88 -11.04
N LYS A 130 15.40 -24.58 -10.33
CA LYS A 130 15.70 -25.13 -8.99
C LYS A 130 14.63 -24.76 -7.97
N THR A 131 14.16 -23.51 -7.97
CA THR A 131 13.11 -23.05 -7.06
C THR A 131 11.76 -23.68 -7.41
N LEU A 132 11.44 -23.82 -8.70
CA LEU A 132 10.22 -24.51 -9.15
C LEU A 132 10.22 -26.00 -8.77
N ALA A 133 11.35 -26.69 -8.93
CA ALA A 133 11.49 -28.09 -8.49
C ALA A 133 11.27 -28.24 -6.98
N LYS A 134 11.84 -27.34 -6.16
CA LYS A 134 11.62 -27.33 -4.71
C LYS A 134 10.17 -27.08 -4.32
N ARG A 135 9.44 -26.24 -5.08
CA ARG A 135 8.00 -26.01 -4.87
C ARG A 135 7.18 -27.25 -5.20
N ARG A 136 7.45 -27.87 -6.35
CA ARG A 136 6.77 -29.10 -6.79
C ARG A 136 6.99 -30.25 -5.81
N ALA A 137 8.19 -30.38 -5.26
CA ALA A 137 8.50 -31.36 -4.21
C ALA A 137 7.65 -31.19 -2.92
N ARG A 138 7.15 -29.98 -2.66
CA ARG A 138 6.22 -29.66 -1.55
C ARG A 138 4.74 -29.70 -1.98
N GLY A 139 4.45 -30.21 -3.17
CA GLY A 139 3.09 -30.24 -3.73
C GLY A 139 2.58 -28.90 -4.29
N ARG A 140 3.45 -27.88 -4.44
CA ARG A 140 3.08 -26.56 -4.94
C ARG A 140 3.41 -26.41 -6.44
N THR A 141 2.38 -26.10 -7.23
CA THR A 141 2.49 -25.95 -8.70
C THR A 141 2.59 -24.50 -9.19
N GLY A 142 2.48 -23.51 -8.30
CA GLY A 142 2.48 -22.09 -8.67
C GLY A 142 3.87 -21.59 -9.08
N GLU A 143 3.95 -20.99 -10.27
CA GLU A 143 5.22 -20.50 -10.85
C GLU A 143 5.39 -18.98 -10.72
N LYS A 144 4.32 -18.26 -10.32
CA LYS A 144 4.36 -16.81 -10.13
C LYS A 144 5.40 -16.44 -9.06
N PRO A 145 6.34 -15.52 -9.37
CA PRO A 145 7.24 -14.94 -8.37
C PRO A 145 6.46 -14.22 -7.27
N LEU A 146 7.07 -14.05 -6.09
CA LEU A 146 6.46 -13.41 -4.89
C LEU A 146 5.23 -14.11 -4.29
N ILE A 147 4.67 -15.12 -4.96
CA ILE A 147 3.47 -15.84 -4.52
C ILE A 147 3.79 -17.32 -4.34
N ASP A 148 4.15 -17.69 -3.12
CA ASP A 148 4.20 -19.10 -2.71
C ASP A 148 2.91 -19.50 -1.98
N THR A 149 2.81 -19.08 -0.70
CA THR A 149 1.64 -19.23 0.19
C THR A 149 0.65 -18.07 0.11
N GLY A 150 1.07 -16.95 -0.50
CA GLY A 150 0.32 -15.70 -0.57
C GLY A 150 0.33 -14.87 0.72
N GLN A 151 1.05 -15.30 1.77
CA GLN A 151 1.17 -14.54 3.03
C GLN A 151 1.74 -13.13 2.79
N TYR A 152 2.82 -13.04 2.00
CA TYR A 152 3.44 -11.76 1.65
C TYR A 152 2.46 -10.77 1.00
N ARG A 153 1.72 -11.24 -0.04
CA ARG A 153 0.71 -10.41 -0.72
C ARG A 153 -0.37 -9.92 0.24
N ARG A 154 -0.84 -10.76 1.17
CA ARG A 154 -1.87 -10.38 2.16
C ARG A 154 -1.36 -9.40 3.21
N ALA A 155 -0.05 -9.37 3.47
CA ALA A 155 0.57 -8.46 4.42
C ALA A 155 0.65 -7.01 3.90
N ILE A 156 0.48 -6.80 2.60
CA ILE A 156 0.37 -5.45 2.01
C ILE A 156 -0.96 -4.83 2.41
N THR A 157 -0.89 -3.77 3.21
CA THR A 157 -2.05 -3.00 3.68
C THR A 157 -1.76 -1.49 3.57
N TYR A 158 -2.70 -0.67 4.04
CA TYR A 158 -2.50 0.75 4.21
C TYR A 158 -2.75 1.17 5.66
N VAL A 159 -2.15 2.27 6.06
CA VAL A 159 -2.41 2.95 7.34
C VAL A 159 -2.55 4.45 7.10
N ILE A 160 -3.46 5.09 7.82
CA ILE A 160 -3.61 6.54 7.82
C ILE A 160 -2.89 7.05 9.06
N ARG A 161 -1.91 7.94 8.88
CA ARG A 161 -1.12 8.51 9.99
C ARG A 161 -1.12 10.03 9.94
N PRO A 162 -0.87 10.70 11.07
CA PRO A 162 -0.57 12.11 11.06
C PRO A 162 0.72 12.38 10.27
N LYS A 163 0.68 13.33 9.34
CA LYS A 163 1.83 13.74 8.54
C LYS A 163 2.91 14.35 9.44
N GLY A 164 4.13 13.82 9.35
CA GLY A 164 5.30 14.32 10.09
C GLY A 164 5.50 13.70 11.49
N LYS A 165 4.92 12.53 11.76
CA LYS A 165 5.20 11.71 12.95
C LYS A 165 5.63 10.30 12.59
#